data_AF-A0A438XPJ8-F1
#
_entry.id   AF-A0A438XPJ8-F1
#
_cell.length_a   1.000
_cell.length_b   1.000
_cell.length_c   1.000
_cell.angle_alpha   90.00
_cell.angle_beta   90.00
_cell.angle_gamma   90.00
#
_symmetry.space_group_name_H-M   'P 1'
#
loop_
_entity.id
_entity.type
_entity.pdbx_description
1 polymer ?
#
loop_
_entity_poly.entity_id
_entity_poly.type
_entity_poly.pdbx_seq_one_letter_code
_entity_poly.pdbx_strand_id
1 'polypeptide(L)'
;CVFDIETIPSVSLCKEHFQLKEDDALKICECSFEKQKEKSGSEFLPLYLHEIISIAAVIGDDYGQFVKVGNFGQKHENKEGFTSEKELLEDFFKYFNEKQPRLISFNGRGFDMPLLTLKALKYNLTLDAFYNQENKWENYRARYSEQFHLDLMDSLSHYGSVRGLNLNGICSMTNIPGKFDVSGDLVHAIYYDPNRSQKEKKEIIDSYCQSDVLNTYWLFLKYEVLKGALNKEQYLGLLNDFLAKFPKEKSYSSVFINALEKEIREFA
;
A
#
# COMPACT_ATOMS: atom_id res chain seq x y z
N CYS A 1 10.93 3.47 3.70
CA CYS A 1 9.46 3.52 3.93
C CYS A 1 8.81 2.59 2.92
N VAL A 2 8.34 1.42 3.37
CA VAL A 2 7.50 0.55 2.54
C VAL A 2 6.07 0.97 2.75
N PHE A 3 5.32 1.28 1.70
CA PHE A 3 3.96 1.81 1.85
C PHE A 3 3.01 1.25 0.80
N ASP A 4 1.72 1.37 1.12
CA ASP A 4 0.57 0.97 0.30
C ASP A 4 -0.64 1.83 0.69
N ILE A 5 -1.63 1.95 -0.19
CA ILE A 5 -2.87 2.69 0.06
C ILE A 5 -4.10 1.83 -0.22
N GLU A 6 -5.15 2.06 0.56
CA GLU A 6 -6.48 1.50 0.28
C GLU A 6 -7.44 2.58 -0.19
N THR A 7 -8.27 2.22 -1.16
CA THR A 7 -9.18 3.15 -1.81
C THR A 7 -10.58 2.59 -1.98
N ILE A 8 -11.55 3.49 -2.07
CA ILE A 8 -12.92 3.20 -2.49
C ILE A 8 -13.28 4.08 -3.69
N PRO A 9 -14.32 3.74 -4.47
CA PRO A 9 -14.87 4.68 -5.44
C PRO A 9 -15.40 5.94 -4.73
N SER A 10 -15.03 7.11 -5.24
CA SER A 10 -15.62 8.37 -4.81
C SER A 10 -17.03 8.48 -5.35
N VAL A 11 -18.02 8.21 -4.49
CA VAL A 11 -19.45 8.13 -4.85
C VAL A 11 -19.93 9.35 -5.62
N SER A 12 -19.55 10.55 -5.18
CA SER A 12 -19.97 11.81 -5.83
C SER A 12 -19.41 11.93 -7.25
N LEU A 13 -18.11 11.70 -7.43
CA LEU A 13 -17.45 11.77 -8.73
C LEU A 13 -17.93 10.66 -9.67
N CYS A 14 -18.13 9.46 -9.15
CA CYS A 14 -18.65 8.34 -9.93
C CYS A 14 -20.08 8.61 -10.43
N LYS A 15 -20.94 9.15 -9.56
CA LYS A 15 -22.31 9.53 -9.91
C LYS A 15 -22.34 10.56 -11.03
N GLU A 16 -21.50 11.59 -10.95
CA GLU A 16 -21.37 12.60 -12.00
C GLU A 16 -20.78 12.01 -13.29
N HIS A 17 -19.66 11.29 -13.18
CA HIS A 17 -18.92 10.76 -14.34
C HIS A 17 -19.74 9.79 -15.18
N PHE A 18 -20.51 8.90 -14.53
CA PHE A 18 -21.35 7.89 -15.18
C PHE A 18 -22.82 8.29 -15.28
N GLN A 19 -23.19 9.51 -14.84
CA GLN A 19 -24.56 10.04 -14.86
C GLN A 19 -25.57 9.10 -14.17
N LEU A 20 -25.19 8.56 -13.01
CA LEU A 20 -25.99 7.58 -12.27
C LEU A 20 -27.14 8.26 -11.53
N LYS A 21 -28.31 7.60 -11.52
CA LYS A 21 -29.51 8.05 -10.79
C LYS A 21 -29.74 7.33 -9.46
N GLU A 22 -28.80 6.49 -9.04
CA GLU A 22 -28.82 5.78 -7.76
C GLU A 22 -28.35 6.71 -6.63
N ASP A 23 -28.84 6.48 -5.41
CA ASP A 23 -28.50 7.23 -4.20
C ASP A 23 -27.79 6.35 -3.15
N ASP A 24 -27.95 5.03 -3.22
CA ASP A 24 -27.21 4.12 -2.36
C ASP A 24 -25.72 4.04 -2.76
N ALA A 25 -24.84 4.31 -1.80
CA ALA A 25 -23.41 4.41 -2.03
C ALA A 25 -22.77 3.11 -2.52
N LEU A 26 -23.21 1.95 -2.00
CA LEU A 26 -22.69 0.64 -2.39
C LEU A 26 -23.09 0.34 -3.84
N LYS A 27 -24.37 0.52 -4.17
CA LYS A 27 -24.87 0.35 -5.54
C LYS A 27 -24.23 1.31 -6.53
N ILE A 28 -23.93 2.55 -6.12
CA ILE A 28 -23.18 3.49 -6.97
C ILE A 28 -21.81 2.92 -7.32
N CYS A 29 -21.10 2.31 -6.36
CA CYS A 29 -19.83 1.63 -6.62
C CYS A 29 -20.00 0.50 -7.63
N GLU A 30 -20.96 -0.41 -7.39
CA GLU A 30 -21.25 -1.56 -8.25
C GLU A 30 -21.59 -1.13 -9.69
N CYS A 31 -22.52 -0.18 -9.86
CA CYS A 31 -22.88 0.36 -11.16
C CYS A 31 -21.69 1.03 -11.87
N SER A 32 -20.79 1.66 -11.11
CA SER A 32 -19.59 2.31 -11.68
C SER A 32 -18.62 1.28 -12.25
N PHE A 33 -18.41 0.16 -11.57
CA PHE A 33 -17.59 -0.95 -12.08
C PHE A 33 -18.19 -1.55 -13.36
N GLU A 34 -19.51 -1.79 -13.37
CA GLU A 34 -20.21 -2.28 -14.56
C GLU A 34 -20.07 -1.32 -15.74
N LYS A 35 -20.30 -0.02 -15.54
CA LYS A 35 -20.16 1.01 -16.59
C LYS A 35 -18.73 1.11 -17.10
N GLN A 36 -17.75 1.01 -16.22
CA GLN A 36 -16.34 1.02 -16.60
C GLN A 36 -15.96 -0.23 -17.41
N LYS A 37 -16.50 -1.39 -17.04
CA LYS A 37 -16.30 -2.64 -17.77
C LYS A 37 -16.94 -2.61 -19.16
N GLU A 38 -18.17 -2.10 -19.27
CA GLU A 38 -18.84 -1.87 -20.55
C GLU A 38 -18.00 -0.97 -21.48
N LYS A 39 -17.37 0.06 -20.92
CA LYS A 39 -16.59 1.05 -21.68
C LYS A 39 -15.18 0.60 -22.05
N SER A 40 -14.50 -0.12 -21.17
CA SER A 40 -13.05 -0.38 -21.27
C SER A 40 -12.65 -1.87 -21.27
N GLY A 41 -13.58 -2.77 -20.96
CA GLY A 41 -13.31 -4.18 -20.72
C GLY A 41 -12.72 -4.51 -19.35
N SER A 42 -12.51 -3.51 -18.47
CA SER A 42 -11.99 -3.66 -17.11
C SER A 42 -12.91 -2.99 -16.10
N GLU A 43 -13.02 -3.55 -14.89
CA GLU A 43 -13.74 -2.92 -13.77
C GLU A 43 -12.90 -1.85 -13.05
N PHE A 44 -11.60 -1.75 -13.38
CA PHE A 44 -10.70 -0.78 -12.77
C PHE A 44 -11.07 0.66 -13.17
N LEU A 45 -11.45 1.47 -12.20
CA LEU A 45 -11.87 2.84 -12.40
C LEU A 45 -10.68 3.76 -12.75
N PRO A 46 -10.90 4.85 -13.52
CA PRO A 46 -9.91 5.90 -13.66
C PRO A 46 -9.47 6.45 -12.30
N LEU A 47 -8.16 6.71 -12.11
CA LEU A 47 -7.57 7.10 -10.83
C LEU A 47 -8.30 8.26 -10.14
N TYR A 48 -8.73 9.27 -10.89
CA TYR A 48 -9.42 10.43 -10.33
C TYR A 48 -10.78 10.10 -9.70
N LEU A 49 -11.34 8.92 -9.96
CA LEU A 49 -12.58 8.43 -9.34
C LEU A 49 -12.34 7.65 -8.04
N HIS A 50 -11.10 7.37 -7.66
CA HIS A 50 -10.79 6.71 -6.38
C HIS A 50 -10.77 7.74 -5.24
N GLU A 51 -11.01 7.30 -4.02
CA GLU A 51 -10.88 8.05 -2.77
C GLU A 51 -10.03 7.24 -1.79
N ILE A 52 -8.98 7.86 -1.26
CA ILE A 52 -8.03 7.22 -0.34
C ILE A 52 -8.63 7.19 1.06
N ILE A 53 -8.69 6.00 1.65
CA ILE A 53 -9.25 5.79 2.99
C ILE A 53 -8.26 5.18 3.99
N SER A 54 -7.12 4.68 3.51
CA SER A 54 -6.01 4.25 4.37
C SER A 54 -4.67 4.42 3.65
N ILE A 55 -3.63 4.74 4.43
CA ILE A 55 -2.23 4.76 4.00
C ILE A 55 -1.44 4.03 5.09
N ALA A 56 -0.97 2.82 4.79
CA ALA A 56 -0.12 2.05 5.71
C ALA A 56 1.36 2.19 5.33
N ALA A 57 2.23 2.01 6.32
CA ALA A 57 3.65 1.88 6.07
C ALA A 57 4.38 1.01 7.10
N VAL A 58 5.39 0.29 6.60
CA VAL A 58 6.54 -0.15 7.39
C VAL A 58 7.62 0.92 7.34
N ILE A 59 8.01 1.39 8.52
CA ILE A 59 9.18 2.24 8.69
C ILE A 59 10.35 1.34 9.06
N GLY A 60 11.41 1.41 8.26
CA GLY A 60 12.71 0.84 8.57
C GLY A 60 13.76 1.92 8.79
N ASP A 61 14.89 1.53 9.34
CA ASP A 61 16.07 2.40 9.45
C ASP A 61 16.88 2.43 8.13
N ASP A 62 18.03 3.10 8.15
CA ASP A 62 18.91 3.27 6.99
C ASP A 62 19.52 1.94 6.49
N TYR A 63 19.52 0.90 7.33
CA TYR A 63 20.00 -0.44 7.00
C TYR A 63 18.86 -1.41 6.62
N GLY A 64 17.64 -0.90 6.53
CA GLY A 64 16.45 -1.69 6.22
C GLY A 64 15.94 -2.52 7.39
N GLN A 65 16.40 -2.28 8.62
CA GLN A 65 15.90 -2.95 9.82
C GLN A 65 14.48 -2.50 10.14
N PHE A 66 13.61 -3.44 10.52
CA PHE A 66 12.23 -3.14 10.90
C PHE A 66 12.19 -2.27 12.16
N VAL A 67 11.50 -1.12 12.09
CA VAL A 67 11.24 -0.27 13.26
C VAL A 67 9.81 -0.44 13.71
N LYS A 68 8.84 -0.25 12.80
CA LYS A 68 7.41 -0.39 13.09
C LYS A 68 6.57 -0.49 11.82
N VAL A 69 5.35 -0.99 11.98
CA VAL A 69 4.25 -0.91 11.02
C VAL A 69 3.12 -0.06 11.61
N GLY A 70 2.42 0.71 10.77
CA GLY A 70 1.22 1.45 11.17
C GLY A 70 0.57 2.19 10.01
N ASN A 71 -0.45 2.99 10.29
CA ASN A 71 -1.12 3.83 9.31
C ASN A 71 -0.93 5.32 9.64
N PHE A 72 -0.98 6.17 8.63
CA PHE A 72 -1.06 7.62 8.81
C PHE A 72 -2.47 8.03 9.27
N GLY A 73 -2.65 9.26 9.74
CA GLY A 73 -3.96 9.78 10.17
C GLY A 73 -4.36 9.48 11.62
N GLN A 74 -3.57 8.73 12.38
CA GLN A 74 -3.95 8.23 13.71
C GLN A 74 -3.91 9.30 14.82
N LYS A 75 -3.40 10.51 14.54
CA LYS A 75 -3.28 11.60 15.52
C LYS A 75 -4.47 12.57 15.49
N HIS A 76 -5.39 12.42 14.53
CA HIS A 76 -6.55 13.29 14.38
C HIS A 76 -7.66 12.94 15.39
N GLU A 77 -8.57 13.88 15.63
CA GLU A 77 -9.56 13.80 16.71
C GLU A 77 -10.56 12.64 16.54
N ASN A 78 -10.75 12.14 15.31
CA ASN A 78 -11.68 11.06 15.00
C ASN A 78 -11.09 9.67 15.29
N LYS A 79 -11.19 9.22 16.55
CA LYS A 79 -10.69 7.90 16.98
C LYS A 79 -11.61 6.73 16.63
N GLU A 80 -12.87 6.99 16.27
CA GLU A 80 -13.90 5.96 16.10
C GLU A 80 -14.32 5.74 14.63
N GLY A 81 -13.82 6.54 13.70
CA GLY A 81 -14.11 6.41 12.27
C GLY A 81 -12.92 6.75 11.37
N PHE A 82 -13.16 6.78 10.06
CA PHE A 82 -12.13 7.08 9.07
C PHE A 82 -11.63 8.52 9.20
N THR A 83 -10.32 8.67 9.08
CA THR A 83 -9.66 9.96 8.87
C THR A 83 -10.00 10.45 7.47
N SER A 84 -10.20 11.75 7.28
CA SER A 84 -10.51 12.27 5.94
C SER A 84 -9.34 12.06 4.96
N GLU A 85 -9.65 11.90 3.66
CA GLU A 85 -8.64 11.77 2.60
C GLU A 85 -7.58 12.89 2.68
N LYS A 86 -8.01 14.13 2.96
CA LYS A 86 -7.12 15.29 3.09
C LYS A 86 -6.16 15.15 4.28
N GLU A 87 -6.65 14.79 5.46
CA GLU A 87 -5.84 14.64 6.68
C GLU A 87 -4.83 13.48 6.55
N LEU A 88 -5.21 12.38 5.89
CA LEU A 88 -4.31 11.27 5.57
C LEU A 88 -3.14 11.74 4.69
N LEU A 89 -3.44 12.52 3.63
CA LEU A 89 -2.45 13.08 2.73
C LEU A 89 -1.55 14.11 3.42
N GLU A 90 -2.11 14.99 4.24
CA GLU A 90 -1.35 15.97 5.02
C GLU A 90 -0.34 15.28 5.94
N ASP A 91 -0.77 14.25 6.66
CA ASP A 91 0.11 13.46 7.53
C ASP A 91 1.23 12.75 6.75
N PHE A 92 0.89 12.09 5.64
CA PHE A 92 1.86 11.35 4.83
C PHE A 92 2.86 12.31 4.14
N PHE A 93 2.39 13.39 3.53
CA PHE A 93 3.24 14.35 2.82
C PHE A 93 4.12 15.15 3.76
N LYS A 94 3.63 15.47 4.96
CA LYS A 94 4.49 16.06 5.99
C LYS A 94 5.65 15.14 6.32
N TYR A 95 5.38 13.88 6.64
CA TYR A 95 6.43 12.88 6.89
C TYR A 95 7.37 12.74 5.69
N PHE A 96 6.84 12.64 4.48
CA PHE A 96 7.63 12.46 3.27
C PHE A 96 8.55 13.66 2.98
N ASN A 97 8.05 14.89 3.03
CA ASN A 97 8.85 16.09 2.79
C ASN A 97 9.93 16.28 3.88
N GLU A 98 9.61 15.98 5.14
CA GLU A 98 10.56 16.11 6.25
C GLU A 98 11.65 15.03 6.24
N LYS A 99 11.31 13.79 5.87
CA LYS A 99 12.21 12.64 6.01
C LYS A 99 12.86 12.20 4.72
N GLN A 100 12.27 12.55 3.57
CA GLN A 100 12.72 12.13 2.24
C GLN A 100 13.15 10.64 2.20
N PRO A 101 12.29 9.71 2.67
CA PRO A 101 12.68 8.32 2.77
C PRO A 101 12.80 7.68 1.38
N ARG A 102 13.61 6.62 1.23
CA ARG A 102 13.44 5.69 0.11
C ARG A 102 12.05 5.08 0.18
N LEU A 103 11.29 5.22 -0.89
CA LEU A 103 9.97 4.60 -1.06
C LEU A 103 10.13 3.19 -1.60
N ILE A 104 9.38 2.26 -1.03
CA ILE A 104 9.30 0.87 -1.50
C ILE A 104 7.81 0.53 -1.58
N SER A 105 7.38 -0.05 -2.68
CA SER A 105 5.97 -0.39 -2.94
C SER A 105 5.86 -1.59 -3.86
N PHE A 106 4.68 -2.18 -3.98
CA PHE A 106 4.35 -3.12 -5.03
C PHE A 106 3.32 -2.48 -5.98
N ASN A 107 3.71 -2.15 -7.22
CA ASN A 107 2.88 -1.40 -8.18
C ASN A 107 2.55 0.06 -7.78
N GLY A 108 3.29 0.64 -6.83
CA GLY A 108 3.09 2.03 -6.40
C GLY A 108 3.37 3.09 -7.47
N ARG A 109 4.16 2.78 -8.52
CA ARG A 109 4.30 3.67 -9.68
C ARG A 109 3.11 3.58 -10.64
N GLY A 110 2.41 2.45 -10.66
CA GLY A 110 1.24 2.22 -11.50
C GLY A 110 -0.06 2.74 -10.87
N PHE A 111 -0.12 2.85 -9.54
CA PHE A 111 -1.35 3.22 -8.83
C PHE A 111 -1.12 4.28 -7.75
N ASP A 112 -0.39 3.95 -6.68
CA ASP A 112 -0.36 4.72 -5.44
C ASP A 112 0.17 6.15 -5.62
N MET A 113 1.38 6.31 -6.14
CA MET A 113 2.00 7.62 -6.33
C MET A 113 1.25 8.49 -7.35
N PRO A 114 0.82 7.96 -8.52
CA PRO A 114 -0.08 8.70 -9.40
C PRO A 114 -1.35 9.18 -8.70
N LEU A 115 -2.01 8.32 -7.91
CA LEU A 115 -3.22 8.72 -7.19
C LEU A 115 -2.91 9.78 -6.11
N LEU A 116 -1.92 9.55 -5.27
CA LEU A 116 -1.47 10.50 -4.23
C LEU A 116 -1.19 11.88 -4.81
N THR A 117 -0.48 11.96 -5.95
CA THR A 117 -0.18 13.26 -6.60
C THR A 117 -1.41 13.93 -7.21
N LEU A 118 -2.34 13.17 -7.80
CA LEU A 118 -3.63 13.70 -8.25
C LEU A 118 -4.46 14.25 -7.07
N LYS A 119 -4.44 13.56 -5.93
CA LYS A 119 -5.12 14.03 -4.73
C LYS A 119 -4.44 15.23 -4.08
N ALA A 120 -3.12 15.34 -4.18
CA ALA A 120 -2.41 16.56 -3.81
C ALA A 120 -2.93 17.79 -4.58
N LEU A 121 -3.20 17.63 -5.88
CA LEU A 121 -3.82 18.69 -6.70
C LEU A 121 -5.23 19.05 -6.20
N LYS A 122 -6.09 18.05 -5.94
CA LYS A 122 -7.46 18.24 -5.42
C LYS A 122 -7.47 19.08 -4.14
N TYR A 123 -6.50 18.87 -3.24
CA TYR A 123 -6.45 19.51 -1.92
C TYR A 123 -5.45 20.67 -1.81
N ASN A 124 -4.78 21.05 -2.90
CA ASN A 124 -3.71 22.06 -2.92
C ASN A 124 -2.59 21.76 -1.91
N LEU A 125 -2.19 20.49 -1.79
CA LEU A 125 -1.13 20.05 -0.88
C LEU A 125 0.24 20.09 -1.56
N THR A 126 1.27 20.40 -0.76
CA THR A 126 2.65 20.48 -1.25
C THR A 126 3.37 19.14 -1.10
N LEU A 127 3.91 18.61 -2.19
CA LEU A 127 4.77 17.43 -2.24
C LEU A 127 6.15 17.79 -2.84
N ASP A 128 6.80 18.78 -2.24
CA ASP A 128 8.01 19.42 -2.73
C ASP A 128 9.16 18.43 -2.96
N ALA A 129 9.43 17.57 -1.97
CA ALA A 129 10.54 16.63 -2.03
C ALA A 129 10.42 15.62 -3.19
N PHE A 130 9.22 15.38 -3.71
CA PHE A 130 9.02 14.46 -4.83
C PHE A 130 9.41 15.09 -6.18
N TYR A 131 9.25 16.41 -6.31
CA TYR A 131 9.49 17.12 -7.56
C TYR A 131 10.86 17.80 -7.62
N ASN A 132 11.32 18.35 -6.49
CA ASN A 132 12.49 19.22 -6.41
C ASN A 132 13.71 18.46 -5.89
N GLN A 133 14.22 17.56 -6.73
CA GLN A 133 15.48 16.83 -6.52
C GLN A 133 16.54 17.34 -7.52
N GLU A 134 17.77 17.54 -7.06
CA GLU A 134 18.84 18.11 -7.91
C GLU A 134 19.24 17.18 -9.06
N ASN A 135 19.23 15.87 -8.83
CA ASN A 135 19.63 14.87 -9.81
C ASN A 135 18.45 14.45 -10.70
N LYS A 136 18.57 14.67 -12.01
CA LYS A 136 17.54 14.28 -12.99
C LYS A 136 17.43 12.78 -13.25
N TRP A 137 18.48 12.01 -12.99
CA TRP A 137 18.57 10.58 -13.26
C TRP A 137 18.24 9.71 -12.04
N GLU A 138 18.48 10.24 -10.84
CA GLU A 138 18.22 9.57 -9.58
C GLU A 138 17.34 10.46 -8.71
N ASN A 139 16.04 10.19 -8.75
CA ASN A 139 15.01 10.88 -7.97
C ASN A 139 13.75 10.00 -7.91
N TYR A 140 12.76 10.41 -7.13
CA TYR A 140 11.51 9.66 -6.97
C TYR A 140 10.76 9.39 -8.29
N ARG A 141 10.88 10.29 -9.27
CA ARG A 141 10.19 10.20 -10.57
C ARG A 141 10.97 9.39 -11.61
N ALA A 142 12.25 9.12 -11.36
CA ALA A 142 13.07 8.32 -12.26
C ALA A 142 12.65 6.85 -12.18
N ARG A 143 11.96 6.37 -13.21
CA ARG A 143 11.37 5.02 -13.25
C ARG A 143 12.39 3.90 -13.06
N TYR A 144 13.52 3.99 -13.76
CA TYR A 144 14.56 2.96 -13.78
C TYR A 144 15.59 3.10 -12.64
N SER A 145 15.41 4.08 -11.75
CA SER A 145 16.23 4.25 -10.55
C SER A 145 15.47 3.71 -9.34
N GLU A 146 16.05 2.71 -8.69
CA GLU A 146 15.50 2.09 -7.47
C GLU A 146 15.92 2.81 -6.18
N GLN A 147 16.76 3.84 -6.31
CA GLN A 147 17.42 4.50 -5.17
C GLN A 147 16.44 5.30 -4.31
N PHE A 148 15.54 6.05 -4.95
CA PHE A 148 14.55 6.88 -4.26
C PHE A 148 13.18 6.21 -4.19
N HIS A 149 12.78 5.48 -5.23
CA HIS A 149 11.56 4.69 -5.23
C HIS A 149 11.79 3.34 -5.92
N LEU A 150 11.83 2.28 -5.13
CA LEU A 150 11.82 0.90 -5.60
C LEU A 150 10.37 0.42 -5.71
N ASP A 151 9.88 0.26 -6.94
CA ASP A 151 8.65 -0.49 -7.20
C ASP A 151 9.01 -1.94 -7.49
N LEU A 152 8.66 -2.85 -6.58
CA LEU A 152 8.99 -4.26 -6.69
C LEU A 152 8.33 -4.92 -7.90
N MET A 153 7.09 -4.53 -8.25
CA MET A 153 6.42 -5.11 -9.42
C MET A 153 7.08 -4.64 -10.71
N ASP A 154 7.39 -3.35 -10.83
CA ASP A 154 8.06 -2.81 -12.02
C ASP A 154 9.46 -3.43 -12.17
N SER A 155 10.21 -3.56 -11.08
CA SER A 155 11.57 -4.13 -11.08
C SER A 155 11.56 -5.63 -11.42
N LEU A 156 10.69 -6.42 -10.78
CA LEU A 156 10.58 -7.87 -11.01
C LEU A 156 9.98 -8.22 -12.38
N SER A 157 9.13 -7.36 -12.94
CA SER A 157 8.58 -7.53 -14.28
C SER A 157 9.53 -7.10 -15.40
N HIS A 158 10.76 -6.69 -15.05
CA HIS A 158 11.71 -6.04 -15.95
C HIS A 158 11.06 -4.86 -16.69
N TYR A 159 10.48 -3.95 -15.91
CA TYR A 159 9.84 -2.71 -16.34
C TYR A 159 8.69 -2.91 -17.33
N GLY A 160 7.89 -3.97 -17.11
CA GLY A 160 6.73 -4.33 -17.93
C GLY A 160 7.04 -5.26 -19.11
N SER A 161 8.21 -5.91 -19.12
CA SER A 161 8.51 -6.98 -20.08
C SER A 161 7.57 -8.18 -19.93
N VAL A 162 7.11 -8.44 -18.71
CA VAL A 162 6.00 -9.35 -18.41
C VAL A 162 4.86 -8.60 -17.72
N ARG A 163 3.63 -9.06 -17.93
CA ARG A 163 2.43 -8.49 -17.32
C ARG A 163 1.77 -9.52 -16.40
N GLY A 164 0.95 -9.04 -15.46
CA GLY A 164 0.12 -9.91 -14.62
C GLY A 164 0.79 -10.44 -13.34
N LEU A 165 1.97 -9.91 -12.98
CA LEU A 165 2.52 -10.14 -11.64
C LEU A 165 1.58 -9.54 -10.59
N ASN A 166 1.35 -10.28 -9.51
CA ASN A 166 0.58 -9.81 -8.36
C ASN A 166 1.30 -10.21 -7.07
N LEU A 167 1.14 -9.38 -6.03
CA LEU A 167 1.84 -9.54 -4.76
C LEU A 167 1.57 -10.93 -4.15
N ASN A 168 0.31 -11.34 -4.11
CA ASN A 168 -0.10 -12.61 -3.49
C ASN A 168 0.58 -13.83 -4.14
N GLY A 169 0.62 -13.90 -5.47
CA GLY A 169 1.26 -14.98 -6.21
C GLY A 169 2.77 -15.04 -5.95
N ILE A 170 3.44 -13.88 -5.89
CA ILE A 170 4.87 -13.80 -5.58
C ILE A 170 5.13 -14.18 -4.12
N CYS A 171 4.30 -13.73 -3.18
CA CYS A 171 4.39 -14.10 -1.77
C CYS A 171 4.25 -15.62 -1.59
N SER A 172 3.23 -16.22 -2.20
CA SER A 172 3.00 -17.67 -2.15
C SER A 172 4.20 -18.45 -2.70
N MET A 173 4.79 -18.01 -3.82
CA MET A 173 6.00 -18.61 -4.39
C MET A 173 7.21 -18.51 -3.47
N THR A 174 7.31 -17.43 -2.68
CA THR A 174 8.47 -17.13 -1.82
C THR A 174 8.27 -17.50 -0.36
N ASN A 175 7.22 -18.26 -0.02
CA ASN A 175 6.83 -18.64 1.33
C ASN A 175 6.52 -17.45 2.28
N ILE A 176 6.20 -16.30 1.71
CA ILE A 176 5.68 -15.14 2.46
C ILE A 176 4.15 -15.34 2.62
N PRO A 177 3.54 -14.96 3.75
CA PRO A 177 2.11 -15.15 4.01
C PRO A 177 1.17 -14.78 2.86
N GLY A 178 1.38 -13.63 2.20
CA GLY A 178 0.46 -13.12 1.18
C GLY A 178 -0.86 -12.64 1.78
N LYS A 179 -1.94 -12.66 0.98
CA LYS A 179 -3.29 -12.30 1.45
C LYS A 179 -3.74 -13.35 2.46
N PHE A 180 -3.99 -12.93 3.71
CA PHE A 180 -4.66 -13.77 4.69
C PHE A 180 -6.05 -13.20 4.99
N ASP A 181 -7.07 -13.97 4.59
CA ASP A 181 -8.47 -13.94 5.06
C ASP A 181 -9.54 -13.01 4.45
N VAL A 182 -9.28 -12.00 3.60
CA VAL A 182 -10.33 -11.39 2.72
C VAL A 182 -9.67 -10.78 1.49
N SER A 183 -10.31 -10.87 0.30
CA SER A 183 -9.79 -10.17 -0.89
C SER A 183 -10.09 -8.67 -0.81
N GLY A 184 -9.06 -7.83 -1.02
CA GLY A 184 -9.19 -6.37 -1.14
C GLY A 184 -10.21 -5.88 -2.19
N ASP A 185 -10.71 -6.78 -3.05
CA ASP A 185 -11.81 -6.52 -3.99
C ASP A 185 -13.12 -6.10 -3.30
N LEU A 186 -13.20 -6.22 -1.97
CA LEU A 186 -14.37 -5.89 -1.15
C LEU A 186 -14.17 -4.68 -0.22
N VAL A 187 -13.11 -3.88 -0.37
CA VAL A 187 -12.88 -2.73 0.53
C VAL A 187 -14.07 -1.76 0.56
N HIS A 188 -14.66 -1.46 -0.60
CA HIS A 188 -15.88 -0.65 -0.69
C HIS A 188 -17.10 -1.31 -0.02
N ALA A 189 -17.24 -2.64 -0.14
CA ALA A 189 -18.31 -3.39 0.52
C ALA A 189 -18.17 -3.35 2.05
N ILE A 190 -16.95 -3.49 2.57
CA ILE A 190 -16.65 -3.35 4.00
C ILE A 190 -16.95 -1.91 4.46
N TYR A 191 -16.49 -0.92 3.70
CA TYR A 191 -16.69 0.50 4.02
C TYR A 191 -18.18 0.87 4.12
N TYR A 192 -19.01 0.37 3.20
CA TYR A 192 -20.45 0.67 3.16
C TYR A 192 -21.34 -0.33 3.91
N ASP A 193 -20.81 -1.39 4.53
CA ASP A 193 -21.63 -2.38 5.22
C ASP A 193 -22.42 -1.78 6.40
N PRO A 194 -23.76 -1.78 6.38
CA PRO A 194 -24.55 -1.19 7.46
C PRO A 194 -24.48 -1.97 8.79
N ASN A 195 -23.99 -3.21 8.77
CA ASN A 195 -23.98 -4.09 9.96
C ASN A 195 -22.72 -3.95 10.82
N ARG A 196 -21.76 -3.12 10.41
CA ARG A 196 -20.49 -2.89 11.12
C ARG A 196 -20.36 -1.44 11.54
N SER A 197 -19.82 -1.21 12.74
CA SER A 197 -19.45 0.14 13.18
C SER A 197 -18.30 0.70 12.33
N GLN A 198 -18.17 2.03 12.29
CA GLN A 198 -17.07 2.70 11.58
C GLN A 198 -15.70 2.25 12.08
N LYS A 199 -15.58 2.01 13.39
CA LYS A 199 -14.37 1.51 14.01
C LYS A 199 -13.98 0.13 13.50
N GLU A 200 -14.92 -0.82 13.51
CA GLU A 200 -14.66 -2.19 13.02
C GLU A 200 -14.25 -2.19 11.55
N LYS A 201 -14.95 -1.43 10.70
CA LYS A 201 -14.61 -1.30 9.28
C LYS A 201 -13.20 -0.77 9.08
N LYS A 202 -12.85 0.30 9.80
CA LYS A 202 -11.53 0.91 9.75
C LYS A 202 -10.45 -0.04 10.23
N GLU A 203 -10.65 -0.74 11.35
CA GLU A 203 -9.70 -1.71 11.87
C GLU A 203 -9.44 -2.84 10.87
N ILE A 204 -10.48 -3.33 10.20
CA ILE A 204 -10.38 -4.34 9.16
C ILE A 204 -9.55 -3.81 7.96
N ILE A 205 -9.93 -2.66 7.41
CA ILE A 205 -9.26 -2.06 6.24
C ILE A 205 -7.80 -1.69 6.55
N ASP A 206 -7.54 -1.05 7.69
CA ASP A 206 -6.18 -0.72 8.12
C ASP A 206 -5.33 -1.98 8.30
N SER A 207 -5.92 -3.09 8.78
CA SER A 207 -5.20 -4.36 8.93
C SER A 207 -4.85 -5.00 7.59
N TYR A 208 -5.67 -4.84 6.55
CA TYR A 208 -5.33 -5.29 5.20
C TYR A 208 -4.18 -4.48 4.61
N CYS A 209 -4.28 -3.15 4.67
CA CYS A 209 -3.21 -2.29 4.17
C CYS A 209 -1.90 -2.56 4.93
N GLN A 210 -1.96 -2.79 6.26
CA GLN A 210 -0.81 -3.20 7.07
C GLN A 210 -0.23 -4.55 6.64
N SER A 211 -1.08 -5.53 6.33
CA SER A 211 -0.66 -6.83 5.81
C SER A 211 0.13 -6.70 4.50
N ASP A 212 -0.37 -5.90 3.56
CA ASP A 212 0.25 -5.77 2.25
C ASP A 212 1.58 -5.03 2.32
N VAL A 213 1.74 -4.02 3.19
CA VAL A 213 3.05 -3.41 3.43
C VAL A 213 4.03 -4.34 4.15
N LEU A 214 3.56 -5.23 5.03
CA LEU A 214 4.41 -6.24 5.69
C LEU A 214 4.89 -7.31 4.70
N ASN A 215 3.99 -7.80 3.85
CA ASN A 215 4.33 -8.69 2.74
C ASN A 215 5.33 -8.03 1.78
N THR A 216 5.08 -6.77 1.41
CA THR A 216 5.96 -5.98 0.54
C THR A 216 7.33 -5.75 1.19
N TYR A 217 7.39 -5.48 2.49
CA TYR A 217 8.64 -5.32 3.23
C TYR A 217 9.47 -6.60 3.23
N TRP A 218 8.85 -7.74 3.52
CA TRP A 218 9.57 -9.01 3.49
C TRP A 218 10.03 -9.37 2.07
N LEU A 219 9.19 -9.14 1.05
CA LEU A 219 9.58 -9.33 -0.34
C LEU A 219 10.75 -8.41 -0.73
N PHE A 220 10.77 -7.18 -0.24
CA PHE A 220 11.90 -6.27 -0.39
C PHE A 220 13.20 -6.84 0.19
N LEU A 221 13.17 -7.45 1.38
CA LEU A 221 14.36 -8.10 1.95
C LEU A 221 14.86 -9.24 1.04
N LYS A 222 13.95 -10.10 0.54
CA LYS A 222 14.32 -11.16 -0.42
C LYS A 222 14.85 -10.59 -1.73
N TYR A 223 14.33 -9.46 -2.18
CA TYR A 223 14.81 -8.75 -3.36
C TYR A 223 16.23 -8.20 -3.17
N GLU A 224 16.53 -7.62 -2.01
CA GLU A 224 17.88 -7.15 -1.68
C GLU A 224 18.89 -8.32 -1.57
N VAL A 225 18.45 -9.51 -1.16
CA VAL A 225 19.26 -10.75 -1.30
C VAL A 225 19.47 -11.11 -2.78
N LEU A 226 18.42 -11.10 -3.61
CA LEU A 226 18.50 -11.46 -5.03
C LEU A 226 19.53 -10.62 -5.80
N LYS A 227 19.60 -9.31 -5.52
CA LYS A 227 20.57 -8.40 -6.16
C LYS A 227 21.94 -8.35 -5.48
N GLY A 228 22.16 -9.19 -4.45
CA GLY A 228 23.43 -9.30 -3.75
C GLY A 228 23.75 -8.15 -2.77
N ALA A 229 22.77 -7.31 -2.42
CA ALA A 229 22.93 -6.25 -1.43
C ALA A 229 22.88 -6.78 0.01
N LEU A 230 22.18 -7.90 0.22
CA LEU A 230 22.18 -8.66 1.47
C LEU A 230 22.76 -10.05 1.24
N ASN A 231 23.68 -10.46 2.11
CA ASN A 231 24.05 -11.86 2.21
C ASN A 231 23.07 -12.63 3.13
N LYS A 232 23.24 -13.95 3.19
CA LYS A 232 22.37 -14.85 3.98
C LYS A 232 22.35 -14.50 5.47
N GLU A 233 23.50 -14.18 6.05
CA GLU A 233 23.64 -13.84 7.48
C GLU A 233 22.93 -12.53 7.82
N GLN A 234 23.08 -11.51 6.97
CA GLN A 234 22.39 -10.23 7.11
C GLN A 234 20.88 -10.39 6.98
N TYR A 235 20.41 -11.17 5.99
CA TYR A 235 19.00 -11.48 5.83
C TYR A 235 18.42 -12.16 7.07
N LEU A 236 19.09 -13.21 7.59
CA LEU A 236 18.68 -13.88 8.83
C LEU A 236 18.66 -12.93 10.03
N GLY A 237 19.64 -12.04 10.15
CA GLY A 237 19.67 -11.02 11.20
C GLY A 237 18.45 -10.10 11.14
N LEU A 238 18.10 -9.63 9.94
CA LEU A 238 16.93 -8.78 9.70
C LEU A 238 15.61 -9.52 9.99
N LEU A 239 15.50 -10.80 9.65
CA LEU A 239 14.31 -11.60 9.97
C LEU A 239 14.15 -11.83 11.47
N ASN A 240 15.23 -12.12 12.19
CA ASN A 240 15.19 -12.29 13.65
C ASN A 240 14.77 -10.98 14.34
N ASP A 241 15.31 -9.85 13.91
CA ASP A 241 14.90 -8.54 14.42
C ASP A 241 13.44 -8.22 14.08
N PHE A 242 13.04 -8.51 12.84
CA PHE A 242 11.66 -8.34 12.41
C PHE A 242 10.69 -9.17 13.26
N LEU A 243 11.00 -10.44 13.52
CA LEU A 243 10.23 -11.32 14.40
C LEU A 243 10.17 -10.77 15.83
N ALA A 244 11.29 -10.31 16.39
CA ALA A 244 11.36 -9.81 17.75
C ALA A 244 10.49 -8.55 17.97
N LYS A 245 10.42 -7.67 16.95
CA LYS A 245 9.64 -6.42 16.98
C LYS A 245 8.25 -6.55 16.37
N PHE A 246 7.88 -7.73 15.85
CA PHE A 246 6.62 -7.94 15.16
C PHE A 246 5.44 -7.69 16.12
N PRO A 247 4.38 -6.94 15.71
CA PRO A 247 3.22 -6.71 16.57
C PRO A 247 2.52 -8.04 16.88
N LYS A 248 2.20 -8.30 18.15
CA LYS A 248 1.67 -9.60 18.62
C LYS A 248 0.15 -9.67 18.73
N GLU A 249 -0.52 -8.51 18.73
CA GLU A 249 -1.96 -8.39 19.03
C GLU A 249 -2.77 -7.94 17.80
N LYS A 250 -2.33 -8.30 16.59
CA LYS A 250 -3.02 -7.99 15.33
C LYS A 250 -3.62 -9.25 14.73
N SER A 251 -4.66 -9.08 13.91
CA SER A 251 -5.30 -10.19 13.20
C SER A 251 -4.33 -10.98 12.32
N TYR A 252 -3.31 -10.31 11.77
CA TYR A 252 -2.23 -10.92 10.97
C TYR A 252 -1.11 -11.58 11.79
N SER A 253 -1.04 -11.34 13.10
CA SER A 253 0.17 -11.63 13.89
C SER A 253 0.60 -13.08 13.86
N SER A 254 -0.32 -14.00 14.12
CA SER A 254 0.00 -15.43 14.18
C SER A 254 0.51 -15.97 12.85
N VAL A 255 -0.08 -15.54 11.75
CA VAL A 255 0.29 -15.98 10.39
C VAL A 255 1.72 -15.54 10.06
N PHE A 256 2.05 -14.27 10.28
CA PHE A 256 3.39 -13.75 10.00
C PHE A 256 4.46 -14.31 10.94
N ILE A 257 4.17 -14.42 12.24
CA ILE A 257 5.10 -14.99 13.22
C ILE A 257 5.45 -16.43 12.84
N ASN A 258 4.45 -17.27 12.55
CA ASN A 258 4.68 -18.65 12.16
C ASN A 258 5.49 -18.76 10.87
N ALA A 259 5.23 -17.89 9.88
CA ALA A 259 5.98 -17.86 8.64
C ALA A 259 7.44 -17.42 8.86
N LEU A 260 7.67 -16.38 9.66
CA LEU A 260 9.01 -15.89 10.00
C LEU A 260 9.83 -16.95 10.73
N GLU A 261 9.25 -17.60 11.74
CA GLU A 261 9.91 -18.68 12.47
C GLU A 261 10.26 -19.87 11.58
N LYS A 262 9.40 -20.18 10.60
CA LYS A 262 9.66 -21.23 9.62
C LYS A 262 10.82 -20.85 8.70
N GLU A 263 10.78 -19.67 8.08
CA GLU A 263 11.84 -19.19 7.18
C GLU A 263 13.20 -19.12 7.90
N ILE A 264 13.24 -18.55 9.12
CA ILE A 264 14.47 -18.46 9.91
C ILE A 264 15.06 -19.85 10.16
N ARG A 265 14.23 -20.84 10.47
CA ARG A 265 14.67 -22.22 10.72
C ARG A 265 15.17 -22.94 9.46
N GLU A 266 14.57 -22.67 8.30
CA GLU A 266 14.97 -23.27 7.03
C GLU A 266 16.27 -22.67 6.48
N PHE A 267 16.56 -21.42 6.84
CA PHE A 267 17.78 -20.73 6.44
C PHE A 267 18.89 -20.74 7.50
N ALA A 268 18.63 -21.03 8.77
CA ALA A 268 19.67 -21.24 9.78
C ALA A 268 20.56 -22.45 9.45
#